data_AF-A0A2A5M293-F1
#
_entry.id   AF-A0A2A5M293-F1
#
_cell.length_a   1.000
_cell.length_b   1.000
_cell.length_c   1.000
_cell.angle_alpha   90.00
_cell.angle_beta   90.00
_cell.angle_gamma   90.00
#
_symmetry.space_group_name_H-M   'P 1'
#
loop_
_entity.id
_entity.type
_entity.pdbx_description
1 polymer ?
#
loop_
_entity_poly.entity_id
_entity_poly.type
_entity_poly.pdbx_seq_one_letter_code
_entity_poly.pdbx_strand_id
1 'polypeptide(L)'
;MQSGSVRLKDAGLATLSLESRFDLSYNAAHALSLAALRHFGYRSDNRYLVFQCLQHTLDLPPSKWRVLDQAHRKRNLAEYEGNIDVDEALVTSLMEITEEIRRAMVALVTG
;
A
#
# COMPACT_ATOMS: atom_id res chain seq x y z
N MET A 1 -2.90 -4.82 10.41
CA MET A 1 -4.08 -5.27 9.64
C MET A 1 -5.27 -4.32 9.75
N GLN A 2 -5.88 -4.13 10.92
CA GLN A 2 -7.06 -3.25 11.09
C GLN A 2 -6.86 -1.84 10.52
N SER A 3 -5.78 -1.18 10.95
CA SER A 3 -5.40 0.17 10.52
C SER A 3 -5.29 0.32 8.99
N GLY A 4 -4.83 -0.71 8.29
CA GLY A 4 -4.74 -0.71 6.82
C GLY A 4 -6.09 -0.98 6.14
N SER A 5 -6.92 -1.86 6.71
CA SER A 5 -8.24 -2.16 6.16
C SER A 5 -9.20 -0.96 6.26
N VAL A 6 -9.15 -0.22 7.37
CA VAL A 6 -9.93 1.02 7.54
C VAL A 6 -9.52 2.06 6.50
N ARG A 7 -8.22 2.35 6.37
CA ARG A 7 -7.71 3.30 5.37
C ARG A 7 -8.08 2.92 3.94
N LEU A 8 -8.00 1.63 3.59
CA LEU A 8 -8.38 1.17 2.26
C LEU A 8 -9.86 1.42 1.99
N LYS A 9 -10.74 1.16 2.97
CA LYS A 9 -12.17 1.46 2.87
C LYS A 9 -12.39 2.96 2.65
N ASP A 10 -11.72 3.80 3.43
CA ASP A 10 -11.87 5.25 3.35
C ASP A 10 -11.32 5.81 2.02
N ALA A 11 -10.25 5.23 1.47
CA ALA A 11 -9.72 5.59 0.15
C ALA A 11 -10.74 5.37 -1.00
N GLY A 12 -11.75 4.52 -0.79
CA GLY A 12 -12.85 4.27 -1.72
C GLY A 12 -13.93 5.34 -1.73
N LEU A 13 -13.88 6.33 -0.84
CA LEU A 13 -14.86 7.42 -0.81
C LEU A 13 -14.59 8.42 -1.94
N ALA A 14 -15.43 8.40 -2.97
CA ALA A 14 -15.34 9.29 -4.13
C ALA A 14 -15.50 10.79 -3.78
N THR A 15 -15.99 11.11 -2.58
CA THR A 15 -16.09 12.49 -2.08
C THR A 15 -14.75 13.05 -1.60
N LEU A 16 -13.74 12.21 -1.39
CA LEU A 16 -12.40 12.64 -1.02
C LEU A 16 -11.62 13.12 -2.23
N SER A 17 -10.71 14.07 -2.01
CA SER A 17 -9.76 14.48 -3.06
C SER A 17 -8.89 13.29 -3.50
N LEU A 18 -8.39 13.35 -4.73
CA LEU A 18 -7.51 12.32 -5.27
C LEU A 18 -6.25 12.13 -4.41
N GLU A 19 -5.70 13.23 -3.90
CA GLU A 19 -4.59 13.24 -2.92
C GLU A 19 -4.93 12.49 -1.63
N SER A 20 -6.12 12.72 -1.05
CA SER A 20 -6.54 12.02 0.17
C SER A 20 -6.71 10.52 -0.10
N ARG A 21 -7.31 10.15 -1.24
CA ARG A 21 -7.46 8.75 -1.66
C ARG A 21 -6.10 8.09 -1.89
N PHE A 22 -5.14 8.81 -2.47
CA PHE A 22 -3.76 8.36 -2.61
C PHE A 22 -3.11 8.12 -1.24
N ASP A 23 -3.13 9.10 -0.32
CA ASP A 23 -2.45 8.95 0.99
C ASP A 23 -3.03 7.77 1.78
N LEU A 24 -4.36 7.64 1.79
CA LEU A 24 -5.06 6.56 2.48
C LEU A 24 -4.69 5.19 1.88
N SER A 25 -4.75 5.04 0.56
CA SER A 25 -4.42 3.77 -0.11
C SER A 25 -2.94 3.40 0.03
N TYR A 26 -2.03 4.37 -0.09
CA TYR A 26 -0.59 4.16 0.12
C TYR A 26 -0.27 3.75 1.57
N ASN A 27 -0.84 4.42 2.56
CA ASN A 27 -0.63 4.08 3.96
C ASN A 27 -1.33 2.76 4.35
N ALA A 28 -2.45 2.43 3.69
CA ALA A 28 -3.07 1.12 3.81
C ALA A 28 -2.16 0.01 3.29
N ALA A 29 -1.57 0.18 2.09
CA ALA A 29 -0.62 -0.77 1.51
C ALA A 29 0.53 -1.04 2.48
N HIS A 30 1.18 0.02 2.98
CA HIS A 30 2.29 -0.14 3.92
C HIS A 30 1.87 -0.86 5.21
N ALA A 31 0.74 -0.49 5.82
CA ALA A 31 0.27 -1.11 7.06
C ALA A 31 -0.10 -2.60 6.90
N LEU A 32 -0.54 -3.02 5.71
CA LEU A 32 -0.85 -4.41 5.39
C LEU A 32 0.43 -5.20 5.04
N SER A 33 1.30 -4.67 4.19
CA SER A 33 2.61 -5.26 3.87
C SER A 33 3.48 -5.45 5.11
N LEU A 34 3.51 -4.46 6.01
CA LEU A 34 4.23 -4.57 7.27
C LEU A 34 3.62 -5.62 8.20
N ALA A 35 2.30 -5.83 8.15
CA ALA A 35 1.66 -6.91 8.89
C ALA A 35 2.07 -8.28 8.33
N ALA A 36 2.20 -8.42 7.00
CA ALA A 36 2.73 -9.62 6.36
C ALA A 36 4.15 -9.91 6.85
N LEU A 37 5.03 -8.91 6.77
CA LEU A 37 6.42 -9.01 7.21
C LEU A 37 6.53 -9.48 8.66
N ARG A 38 5.71 -8.90 9.55
CA ARG A 38 5.66 -9.25 10.97
C ARG A 38 5.09 -10.65 11.23
N HIS A 39 4.14 -11.11 10.42
CA HIS A 39 3.58 -12.45 10.52
C HIS A 39 4.67 -13.53 10.33
N PHE A 40 5.60 -13.29 9.39
CA PHE A 40 6.76 -14.16 9.17
C PHE A 40 7.96 -13.90 10.13
N GLY A 41 7.79 -13.07 11.16
CA GLY A 41 8.82 -12.78 12.16
C GLY A 41 9.88 -11.74 11.74
N TYR A 42 9.74 -11.14 10.56
CA TYR A 42 10.65 -10.11 10.06
C TYR A 42 10.25 -8.70 10.50
N ARG A 43 11.22 -7.76 10.48
CA ARG A 43 11.01 -6.34 10.82
C ARG A 43 11.79 -5.44 9.86
N SER A 44 11.18 -4.33 9.47
CA SER A 44 11.83 -3.25 8.73
C SER A 44 11.01 -1.97 8.88
N ASP A 45 11.68 -0.84 9.03
CA ASP A 45 11.06 0.49 8.98
C ASP A 45 11.21 1.14 7.60
N ASN A 46 11.94 0.49 6.69
CA ASN A 46 12.12 0.97 5.32
C ASN A 46 10.95 0.48 4.45
N ARG A 47 10.07 1.41 4.05
CA ARG A 47 8.87 1.13 3.25
C ARG A 47 9.18 0.44 1.92
N TYR A 48 10.29 0.81 1.27
CA TYR A 48 10.73 0.16 0.03
C TYR A 48 11.02 -1.33 0.27
N LEU A 49 11.78 -1.66 1.31
CA LEU A 49 12.05 -3.06 1.67
C LEU A 49 10.77 -3.82 2.07
N VAL A 50 9.88 -3.17 2.84
CA VAL A 50 8.58 -3.74 3.22
C VAL A 50 7.77 -4.14 1.97
N PHE A 51 7.77 -3.32 0.92
CA PHE A 51 7.10 -3.64 -0.33
C PHE A 51 7.80 -4.73 -1.13
N GLN A 52 9.12 -4.70 -1.26
CA GLN A 52 9.87 -5.75 -1.96
C GLN A 52 9.65 -7.14 -1.34
N CYS A 53 9.54 -7.22 -0.02
CA CYS A 53 9.28 -8.47 0.68
C CYS A 53 7.90 -9.08 0.38
N LEU A 54 6.98 -8.37 -0.27
CA LEU A 54 5.66 -8.92 -0.64
C LEU A 54 5.76 -10.18 -1.51
N GLN A 55 6.80 -10.30 -2.34
CA GLN A 55 7.06 -11.53 -3.10
C GLN A 55 7.36 -12.72 -2.18
N HIS A 56 8.00 -12.48 -1.05
CA HIS A 56 8.41 -13.54 -0.12
C HIS A 56 7.37 -13.81 0.98
N THR A 57 6.53 -12.82 1.30
CA THR A 57 5.52 -12.95 2.36
C THR A 57 4.14 -13.33 1.84
N LEU A 58 3.71 -12.77 0.71
CA LEU A 58 2.35 -12.94 0.18
C LEU A 58 2.32 -13.46 -1.26
N ASP A 59 3.48 -13.88 -1.79
CA ASP A 59 3.62 -14.36 -3.17
C ASP A 59 3.14 -13.36 -4.24
N LEU A 60 3.23 -12.06 -3.94
CA LEU A 60 2.88 -11.01 -4.91
C LEU A 60 4.03 -10.79 -5.89
N PRO A 61 3.78 -10.78 -7.21
CA PRO A 61 4.84 -10.65 -8.21
C PRO A 61 5.48 -9.26 -8.17
N PRO A 62 6.75 -9.13 -8.62
CA PRO A 62 7.46 -7.85 -8.63
C PRO A 62 6.77 -6.68 -9.34
N SER A 63 5.94 -6.95 -10.35
CA SER A 63 5.15 -5.91 -11.01
C SER A 63 4.22 -5.17 -10.05
N LYS A 64 3.67 -5.85 -9.03
CA LYS A 64 2.71 -5.28 -8.08
C LYS A 64 3.41 -4.37 -7.07
N TRP A 65 4.47 -4.84 -6.42
CA TRP A 65 5.15 -4.01 -5.42
C TRP A 65 5.91 -2.82 -6.06
N ARG A 66 6.28 -2.90 -7.34
CA ARG A 66 6.88 -1.76 -8.07
C ARG A 66 5.93 -0.56 -8.20
N VAL A 67 4.61 -0.79 -8.28
CA VAL A 67 3.62 0.30 -8.26
C VAL A 67 3.62 0.99 -6.89
N LEU A 68 3.77 0.23 -5.80
CA LEU A 68 3.89 0.78 -4.44
C LEU A 68 5.18 1.59 -4.26
N ASP A 69 6.29 1.13 -4.85
CA ASP A 69 7.54 1.90 -4.89
C ASP A 69 7.40 3.19 -5.70
N GLN A 70 6.72 3.16 -6.85
CA GLN A 70 6.41 4.37 -7.62
C GLN A 70 5.59 5.36 -6.79
N ALA A 71 4.57 4.88 -6.08
CA ALA A 71 3.78 5.69 -5.15
C ALA A 71 4.67 6.26 -4.02
N HIS A 72 5.58 5.46 -3.46
CA HIS A 72 6.53 5.91 -2.44
C HIS A 72 7.40 7.07 -2.94
N ARG A 73 7.93 6.98 -4.16
CA ARG A 73 8.73 8.04 -4.78
C ARG A 73 7.93 9.32 -5.01
N LYS A 74 6.71 9.21 -5.54
CA LYS A 74 5.81 10.37 -5.72
C LYS A 74 5.46 11.05 -4.40
N ARG A 75 5.18 10.27 -3.36
CA ARG A 75 4.94 10.78 -2.01
C ARG A 75 6.15 11.52 -1.46
N ASN A 76 7.36 10.97 -1.63
CA ASN A 76 8.58 11.63 -1.17
C ASN A 76 8.84 12.92 -1.95
N LEU A 77 8.59 12.95 -3.27
CA LEU A 77 8.71 14.17 -4.07
C LEU A 77 7.73 15.26 -3.60
N ALA A 78 6.48 14.89 -3.31
CA ALA A 78 5.46 15.80 -2.83
C ALA A 78 5.81 16.44 -1.47
N GLU A 79 6.54 15.75 -0.58
CA GLU A 79 7.03 16.36 0.66
C GLU A 79 8.01 17.51 0.41
N TYR A 80 8.73 17.49 -0.72
CA TYR A 80 9.63 18.57 -1.11
C TYR A 80 8.90 19.70 -1.86
N GLU A 81 7.95 19.36 -2.72
CA GLU A 81 7.29 20.31 -3.63
C GLU A 81 5.98 20.90 -3.07
N GLY A 82 5.43 20.31 -2.00
CA GLY A 82 4.20 20.77 -1.34
C GLY A 82 2.90 20.43 -2.07
N ASN A 83 2.97 19.73 -3.20
CA ASN A 83 1.83 19.21 -3.94
C ASN A 83 2.12 17.81 -4.44
N ILE A 84 1.12 16.92 -4.40
CA ILE A 84 1.26 15.58 -4.93
C ILE A 84 0.68 15.47 -6.34
N ASP A 85 1.57 15.26 -7.31
CA ASP A 85 1.19 14.98 -8.68
C ASP A 85 0.80 13.50 -8.83
N VAL A 86 -0.49 13.19 -8.74
CA VAL A 86 -1.07 11.85 -8.91
C VAL A 86 -2.26 11.91 -9.87
N ASP A 87 -2.41 10.86 -10.67
CA ASP A 87 -3.56 10.69 -11.56
C ASP A 87 -4.50 9.58 -11.05
N GLU A 88 -5.73 9.57 -11.57
CA GLU A 88 -6.76 8.56 -11.21
C GLU A 88 -6.28 7.13 -11.52
N ALA A 89 -5.48 6.92 -12.56
CA ALA A 89 -5.01 5.59 -12.96
C ALA A 89 -4.05 5.00 -11.92
N LEU A 90 -3.14 5.81 -11.40
CA LEU A 90 -2.22 5.43 -10.33
C LEU A 90 -2.98 5.16 -9.03
N VAL A 91 -3.91 6.03 -8.63
CA VAL A 91 -4.69 5.82 -7.39
C VAL A 91 -5.56 4.56 -7.49
N THR A 92 -6.17 4.32 -8.65
CA THR A 92 -6.95 3.10 -8.90
C THR A 92 -6.06 1.86 -8.80
N SER A 93 -4.92 1.86 -9.49
CA SER A 93 -3.95 0.74 -9.45
C SER A 93 -3.45 0.49 -8.02
N LEU A 94 -3.16 1.55 -7.27
CA LEU A 94 -2.71 1.47 -5.89
C LEU A 94 -3.79 0.87 -4.98
N MET A 95 -5.05 1.27 -5.12
CA MET A 95 -6.17 0.70 -4.37
C MET A 95 -6.38 -0.78 -4.70
N GLU A 96 -6.33 -1.17 -5.97
CA GLU A 96 -6.48 -2.56 -6.42
C GLU A 96 -5.39 -3.46 -5.82
N ILE A 97 -4.13 -3.03 -5.88
CA ILE A 97 -3.00 -3.76 -5.30
C ILE A 97 -3.12 -3.83 -3.77
N THR A 98 -3.55 -2.74 -3.13
CA THR A 98 -3.76 -2.72 -1.68
C THR A 98 -4.85 -3.70 -1.25
N GLU A 99 -5.91 -3.82 -2.03
CA GLU A 99 -6.98 -4.78 -1.82
C GLU A 99 -6.50 -6.23 -2.06
N GLU A 100 -5.64 -6.48 -3.06
CA GLU A 100 -4.97 -7.77 -3.23
C GLU A 100 -4.14 -8.16 -1.99
N ILE A 101 -3.33 -7.23 -1.46
CA ILE A 101 -2.56 -7.44 -0.24
C ILE A 101 -3.50 -7.73 0.93
N ARG A 102 -4.61 -6.98 1.07
CA ARG A 102 -5.58 -7.19 2.15
C ARG A 102 -6.18 -8.60 2.08
N ARG A 103 -6.59 -9.06 0.90
CA ARG A 103 -7.14 -10.41 0.71
C ARG A 103 -6.12 -11.49 1.04
N ALA A 104 -4.89 -11.36 0.54
CA ALA A 104 -3.81 -12.30 0.83
C ALA A 104 -3.48 -12.34 2.34
N MET A 105 -3.45 -11.18 3.00
CA MET A 105 -3.27 -11.10 4.45
C MET A 105 -4.41 -11.76 5.23
N VAL A 106 -5.66 -11.57 4.80
CA VAL A 106 -6.81 -12.24 5.44
C VAL A 106 -6.68 -13.75 5.30
N ALA A 107 -6.40 -14.25 4.09
CA ALA A 107 -6.21 -15.67 3.84
C ALA A 107 -5.08 -16.26 4.71
N LEU A 108 -3.95 -15.55 4.84
CA LEU A 108 -2.81 -15.96 5.65
C LEU A 108 -3.13 -16.09 7.15
N VAL A 109 -4.02 -15.26 7.71
CA VAL A 109 -4.35 -15.32 9.14
C VAL A 109 -5.56 -16.19 9.48
N THR A 110 -6.35 -16.58 8.47
CA THR A 110 -7.53 -17.43 8.66
C THR A 110 -7.31 -18.89 8.26
N GLY A 111 -6.22 -19.18 7.55
CA GLY A 111 -5.77 -20.55 7.24
C GLY A 111 -4.93 -21.12 8.37
#